data_AF-A0A3A5VQQ4-F1
#
_entry.id   AF-A0A3A5VQQ4-F1
#
_cell.length_a   1.000
_cell.length_b   1.000
_cell.length_c   1.000
_cell.angle_alpha   90.00
_cell.angle_beta   90.00
_cell.angle_gamma   90.00
#
_symmetry.space_group_name_H-M   'P 1'
#
loop_
_entity.id
_entity.type
_entity.pdbx_description
1 polymer ?
#
loop_
_entity_poly.entity_id
_entity_poly.type
_entity_poly.pdbx_seq_one_letter_code
_entity_poly.pdbx_strand_id
1 'polypeptide(L)' 'SGKKIMLSVSSETMVGDRLRVPAAGYDGGDLELEFVLPDYEQLSKEQVKALENLKDTGL' A
#
# COMPACT_ATOMS: atom_id res chain seq x y z
N SER A 1 2.48 1.61 24.77
CA SER A 1 1.49 2.59 24.27
C SER A 1 1.42 2.45 22.75
N GLY A 2 0.28 2.04 22.19
CA GLY A 2 0.12 1.89 20.73
C GLY A 2 -0.38 3.19 20.13
N LYS A 3 0.52 4.03 19.60
CA LYS A 3 0.14 5.25 18.86
C LYS A 3 -0.51 4.82 17.54
N LYS A 4 -1.75 5.27 17.31
CA LYS A 4 -2.45 5.07 16.03
C LYS A 4 -2.27 6.33 15.19
N ILE A 5 -1.96 6.15 13.91
CA ILE A 5 -1.86 7.22 12.92
C ILE A 5 -2.80 6.91 11.77
N MET A 6 -3.46 7.95 11.25
CA MET A 6 -4.23 7.84 10.01
C MET A 6 -3.31 8.21 8.86
N LEU A 7 -3.25 7.36 7.85
CA LEU A 7 -2.44 7.59 6.66
C LEU A 7 -3.38 7.77 5.47
N SER A 8 -3.13 8.79 4.67
CA SER A 8 -3.75 8.95 3.36
C SER A 8 -2.77 8.44 2.31
N VAL A 9 -3.25 7.59 1.41
CA VAL A 9 -2.46 7.08 0.27
C VAL A 9 -2.95 7.83 -0.97
N SER A 10 -2.04 8.54 -1.63
CA SER A 10 -2.35 9.28 -2.84
C SER A 10 -2.68 8.31 -3.99
N SER A 11 -3.55 8.73 -4.91
CA SER A 11 -3.67 8.05 -6.20
C SER A 11 -2.29 7.95 -6.86
N GLU A 12 -2.07 6.86 -7.62
CA GLU A 12 -0.81 6.62 -8.36
C GLU A 12 0.42 6.33 -7.46
N THR A 13 0.23 6.09 -6.16
CA THR A 13 1.28 5.52 -5.31
C THR A 13 1.69 4.16 -5.85
N MET A 14 2.99 3.95 -6.03
CA MET A 14 3.58 2.74 -6.62
C MET A 14 4.19 1.83 -5.56
N VAL A 15 4.45 0.57 -5.94
CA VAL A 15 5.25 -0.34 -5.11
C VAL A 15 6.65 0.23 -4.94
N GLY A 16 7.15 0.20 -3.71
CA GLY A 16 8.46 0.75 -3.33
C GLY A 16 8.42 2.23 -2.97
N ASP A 17 7.31 2.95 -3.22
CA ASP A 17 7.14 4.30 -2.70
C ASP A 17 7.21 4.31 -1.17
N ARG A 18 7.69 5.42 -0.62
CA ARG A 18 7.89 5.57 0.81
C ARG A 18 7.16 6.76 1.39
N LEU A 19 6.54 6.54 2.55
CA LEU A 19 5.92 7.59 3.35
C LEU A 19 6.69 7.79 4.65
N ARG A 20 7.11 9.03 4.87
CA ARG A 20 7.79 9.45 6.11
C ARG A 20 6.79 10.12 7.04
N VAL A 21 6.74 9.65 8.28
CA VAL A 21 5.91 10.21 9.36
C VAL A 21 6.85 10.80 10.42
N PRO A 22 6.97 12.15 10.48
CA PRO A 22 7.88 12.80 11.41
C PRO A 22 7.58 12.49 12.87
N ALA A 23 8.62 12.28 13.68
CA ALA A 23 8.53 12.06 15.13
C ALA A 23 7.58 10.91 15.56
N ALA A 24 7.41 9.91 14.69
CA ALA A 24 6.60 8.71 14.96
C ALA A 24 7.43 7.43 15.12
N GLY A 25 8.76 7.53 14.97
CA GLY A 25 9.72 6.45 15.18
C GLY A 25 10.23 6.38 16.62
N TYR A 26 11.27 5.56 16.82
CA TYR A 26 11.91 5.37 18.11
C TYR A 26 12.58 6.66 18.61
N ASP A 27 12.42 6.96 19.90
CA ASP A 27 12.99 8.14 20.58
C ASP A 27 12.76 9.47 19.85
N GLY A 28 11.56 9.66 19.30
CA GLY A 28 11.19 10.88 18.56
C GLY A 28 11.82 10.99 17.17
N GLY A 29 12.48 9.93 16.69
CA GLY A 29 12.89 9.81 15.29
C GLY A 29 11.69 9.64 14.34
N ASP A 30 11.97 9.52 13.06
CA ASP A 30 10.94 9.41 12.05
C ASP A 30 10.58 7.95 11.76
N LEU A 31 9.33 7.72 11.41
CA LEU A 31 8.85 6.43 10.94
C LEU A 31 8.80 6.46 9.42
N GLU A 32 9.47 5.52 8.76
CA GLU A 32 9.42 5.33 7.32
C GLU A 32 8.61 4.07 7.02
N LEU A 33 7.67 4.17 6.07
CA LEU A 33 6.81 3.10 5.63
C LEU A 33 7.03 2.89 4.13
N GLU A 34 7.23 1.64 3.71
CA GLU A 34 7.33 1.27 2.29
C GLU A 34 6.03 0.61 1.83
N PHE A 35 5.51 1.04 0.68
CA PHE A 35 4.35 0.41 0.07
C PHE A 35 4.75 -0.86 -0.66
N VAL A 36 4.12 -1.98 -0.29
CA VAL A 36 4.33 -3.28 -0.93
C VAL A 36 3.00 -3.80 -1.47
N LEU A 37 3.03 -4.44 -2.65
CA LEU A 37 1.92 -5.27 -3.09
C LEU A 37 2.17 -6.69 -2.57
N PRO A 38 1.27 -7.25 -1.75
CA PRO A 38 1.40 -8.62 -1.28
C PRO A 38 1.16 -9.60 -2.43
N ASP A 39 1.92 -10.69 -2.43
CA ASP A 39 1.65 -11.83 -3.31
C ASP A 39 0.44 -12.62 -2.78
N TYR A 40 -0.48 -12.94 -3.68
CA TYR A 40 -1.63 -13.79 -3.38
C TYR A 40 -1.47 -15.13 -4.08
N GLU A 41 -1.42 -16.22 -3.31
CA GLU A 41 -1.27 -17.58 -3.87
C GLU A 41 -2.49 -18.00 -4.71
N GLN A 42 -3.67 -17.52 -4.33
CA GLN A 42 -4.94 -17.86 -4.98
C GLN A 42 -5.84 -16.63 -5.06
N LEU A 43 -6.59 -16.54 -6.16
CA LEU A 43 -7.59 -15.50 -6.39
C LEU A 43 -8.95 -16.16 -6.61
N SER A 44 -10.02 -15.49 -6.14
CA SER A 44 -11.39 -15.90 -6.45
C SER A 44 -11.69 -15.68 -7.94
N LYS A 45 -12.72 -16.35 -8.46
CA LYS A 45 -13.15 -16.18 -9.87
C LYS A 45 -13.55 -14.73 -10.16
N GLU A 46 -14.19 -14.06 -9.21
CA GLU A 46 -14.60 -12.66 -9.31
C GLU A 46 -13.39 -11.73 -9.35
N GLN A 47 -12.35 -12.00 -8.53
CA GLN A 47 -11.10 -11.23 -8.54
C GLN A 47 -10.33 -11.40 -9.85
N VAL A 48 -10.22 -12.64 -10.37
CA VAL A 48 -9.61 -12.91 -11.67
C VAL A 48 -10.33 -12.14 -12.77
N LYS A 49 -11.67 -12.23 -12.82
CA LYS A 49 -12.47 -11.49 -13.81
C LYS A 49 -12.28 -9.97 -13.71
N ALA A 50 -12.16 -9.43 -12.49
CA ALA A 50 -11.89 -8.01 -12.30
C ALA A 50 -10.51 -7.59 -12.87
N LEU A 51 -9.48 -8.41 -12.65
CA LEU A 51 -8.14 -8.17 -13.21
C LEU A 51 -8.13 -8.28 -14.75
N GLU A 52 -8.85 -9.25 -15.33
CA GLU A 52 -9.01 -9.36 -16.79
C GLU A 52 -9.66 -8.11 -17.38
N ASN A 53 -10.72 -7.60 -16.75
CA ASN A 53 -11.37 -6.36 -17.19
C ASN A 53 -10.42 -5.15 -17.09
N LEU A 54 -9.59 -5.06 -16.04
CA LEU A 54 -8.60 -3.98 -15.91
C LEU A 54 -7.58 -4.04 -17.05
N LYS A 55 -7.06 -5.23 -17.33
CA LYS A 55 -6.14 -5.47 -18.45
C LYS A 55 -6.72 -5.02 -19.79
N ASP A 56 -7.99 -5.30 -20.04
CA ASP A 56 -8.67 -4.90 -21.29
C ASP A 56 -8.85 -3.38 -21.42
N THR A 57 -8.78 -2.64 -20.30
CA THR A 57 -8.77 -1.16 -20.30
C THR A 57 -7.38 -0.54 -20.46
N GLY A 58 -6.33 -1.37 -20.58
CA GLY A 58 -4.94 -0.91 -20.66
C GLY A 58 -4.32 -0.57 -19.30
N LEU A 59 -4.90 -1.07 -18.21
CA LEU A 59 -4.40 -0.97 -16.84
C LEU A 59 -3.84 -2.30 -16.34
#